data_AF-A0A0F2L976-F1
#
_entry.id   AF-A0A0F2L976-F1
#
_cell.length_a   1.000
_cell.length_b   1.000
_cell.length_c   1.000
_cell.angle_alpha   90.00
_cell.angle_beta   90.00
_cell.angle_gamma   90.00
#
_symmetry.space_group_name_H-M   'P 1'
#
loop_
_entity.id
_entity.type
_entity.pdbx_description
1 polymer ?
#
loop_
_entity_poly.entity_id
_entity_poly.type
_entity_poly.pdbx_seq_one_letter_code
_entity_poly.pdbx_strand_id
1 'polypeptide(L)'
;MGERDSPLDVSALGITLEGVRYAPAQRRIVVDAPMNVSLAYIAIYSGRAFDYFGVPAPLSIAVLKCGEAQAVAVAGPLGYFNASLQTNVVCSAHLYKSPVSPYAVAVAALALYLAKLFRERNLY
;
A
#
# COMPACT_ATOMS: atom_id res chain seq x y z
N MET A 1 5.33 -27.76 -39.78
CA MET A 1 5.15 -26.33 -39.43
C MET A 1 3.77 -26.17 -38.83
N GLY A 2 3.72 -25.83 -37.55
CA GLY A 2 2.48 -25.72 -36.78
C GLY A 2 2.84 -25.07 -35.46
N GLU A 3 3.13 -23.79 -35.52
CA GLU A 3 3.38 -22.93 -34.36
C GLU A 3 2.12 -22.98 -33.49
N ARG A 4 2.22 -23.64 -32.34
CA ARG A 4 1.15 -23.60 -31.34
C ARG A 4 1.29 -22.27 -30.62
N ASP A 5 0.49 -21.29 -31.04
CA ASP A 5 0.18 -20.11 -30.25
C ASP A 5 -0.42 -20.58 -28.92
N SER A 6 0.45 -20.65 -27.91
CA SER A 6 0.00 -20.86 -26.54
C SER A 6 -0.73 -19.58 -26.14
N PRO A 7 -1.98 -19.65 -25.64
CA PRO A 7 -2.64 -18.46 -25.11
C PRO A 7 -1.76 -17.93 -23.98
N LEU A 8 -1.15 -16.76 -24.21
CA LEU A 8 -0.44 -16.03 -23.18
C LEU A 8 -1.38 -15.88 -21.98
N ASP A 9 -1.04 -16.51 -20.87
CA ASP A 9 -1.77 -16.37 -19.62
C ASP A 9 -1.51 -14.96 -19.06
N VAL A 10 -2.27 -13.99 -19.57
CA VAL A 10 -2.22 -12.58 -19.16
C VAL A 10 -2.64 -12.40 -17.69
N SER A 11 -3.14 -13.44 -17.02
CA SER A 11 -3.48 -13.42 -15.59
C SER A 11 -2.25 -13.21 -14.70
N ALA A 12 -1.05 -13.50 -15.20
CA ALA A 12 0.21 -13.34 -14.47
C ALA A 12 0.88 -11.97 -14.64
N LEU A 13 0.44 -11.16 -15.61
CA LEU A 13 1.04 -9.86 -15.92
C LEU A 13 0.37 -8.74 -15.12
N GLY A 14 0.54 -8.78 -13.80
CA GLY A 14 0.32 -7.58 -12.99
C GLY A 14 1.37 -6.54 -13.36
N ILE A 15 0.96 -5.45 -14.00
CA ILE A 15 1.86 -4.34 -14.29
C ILE A 15 1.96 -3.49 -13.03
N THR A 16 3.19 -3.17 -12.60
CA THR A 16 3.45 -2.25 -11.51
C THR A 16 3.87 -0.90 -12.09
N LEU A 17 3.10 0.15 -11.80
CA LEU A 17 3.45 1.52 -12.16
C LEU A 17 3.43 2.37 -10.89
N GLU A 18 4.53 3.06 -10.60
CA GLU A 18 4.64 3.99 -9.44
C GLU A 18 4.22 3.37 -8.07
N GLY A 19 4.45 2.06 -7.89
CA GLY A 19 4.09 1.35 -6.66
C GLY A 19 2.62 0.90 -6.58
N VAL A 20 1.83 1.11 -7.63
CA VAL A 20 0.46 0.58 -7.77
C VAL A 20 0.49 -0.69 -8.62
N ARG A 21 -0.10 -1.77 -8.11
CA ARG A 21 -0.29 -3.01 -8.86
C ARG A 21 -1.67 -3.02 -9.51
N TYR A 22 -1.71 -3.22 -10.84
CA TYR A 22 -2.94 -3.39 -11.59
C TYR A 22 -3.23 -4.89 -11.78
N ALA A 23 -4.40 -5.34 -11.34
CA ALA A 23 -4.88 -6.70 -11.57
C ALA A 23 -6.12 -6.67 -12.49
N PRO A 24 -6.27 -7.61 -13.44
CA PRO A 24 -7.44 -7.67 -14.31
C PRO A 24 -8.70 -7.97 -13.48
N ALA A 25 -9.78 -7.21 -13.71
CA ALA A 25 -10.99 -7.33 -12.90
C ALA A 25 -11.86 -8.55 -13.25
N GLN A 26 -11.80 -9.10 -14.47
CA GLN A 26 -12.55 -10.29 -14.91
C GLN A 26 -11.85 -11.11 -16.01
N ARG A 27 -12.15 -12.42 -16.09
CA ARG A 27 -11.51 -13.43 -16.96
C ARG A 27 -12.14 -13.62 -18.36
N ARG A 28 -13.24 -12.93 -18.72
CA ARG A 28 -13.92 -13.17 -20.01
C ARG A 28 -14.63 -11.92 -20.52
N ILE A 29 -14.27 -11.48 -21.72
CA ILE A 29 -14.96 -10.42 -22.46
C ILE A 29 -15.73 -11.13 -23.59
N VAL A 30 -17.05 -11.23 -23.48
CA VAL A 30 -17.92 -11.73 -24.57
C VAL A 30 -18.34 -10.51 -25.39
N VAL A 31 -17.98 -10.47 -26.67
CA VAL A 31 -18.25 -9.34 -27.59
C VAL A 31 -19.20 -9.83 -28.68
N ASP A 32 -20.49 -9.48 -28.57
CA ASP A 32 -21.54 -9.87 -29.53
C ASP A 32 -21.85 -8.79 -30.61
N ALA A 33 -21.19 -7.62 -30.57
CA ALA A 33 -21.34 -6.53 -31.55
C ALA A 33 -20.16 -5.53 -31.42
N PRO A 34 -19.96 -4.55 -32.34
CA PRO A 34 -18.97 -3.48 -32.14
C PRO A 34 -19.38 -2.59 -30.97
N MET A 35 -18.97 -2.97 -29.77
CA MET A 35 -19.06 -2.19 -28.54
C MET A 35 -17.66 -1.70 -28.17
N ASN A 36 -17.57 -0.45 -27.72
CA ASN A 36 -16.35 0.07 -27.09
C ASN A 36 -16.06 -0.74 -25.83
N VAL A 37 -15.11 -1.68 -25.93
CA VAL A 37 -14.61 -2.45 -24.80
C VAL A 37 -13.65 -1.56 -24.02
N SER A 38 -14.05 -1.12 -22.83
CA SER A 38 -13.13 -0.51 -21.87
C SER A 38 -12.67 -1.58 -20.88
N LEU A 39 -11.36 -1.75 -20.75
CA LEU A 39 -10.77 -2.70 -19.81
C LEU A 39 -10.88 -2.14 -18.38
N ALA A 40 -11.58 -2.86 -17.50
CA ALA A 40 -11.64 -2.55 -16.08
C ALA A 40 -10.55 -3.32 -15.32
N TYR A 41 -9.85 -2.62 -14.44
CA TYR A 41 -8.78 -3.13 -13.59
C TYR A 41 -9.07 -2.84 -12.12
N ILE A 42 -8.40 -3.56 -11.24
CA ILE A 42 -8.33 -3.24 -9.82
C ILE A 42 -6.94 -2.69 -9.56
N ALA A 43 -6.87 -1.41 -9.19
CA ALA A 43 -5.65 -0.78 -8.71
C ALA A 43 -5.50 -1.09 -7.22
N ILE A 44 -4.32 -1.58 -6.83
CA ILE A 44 -4.01 -1.97 -5.46
C ILE A 44 -2.74 -1.23 -5.03
N TYR A 45 -2.86 -0.46 -3.95
CA TYR A 45 -1.73 0.16 -3.26
C TYR A 45 -1.62 -0.43 -1.86
N SER A 46 -0.63 -1.29 -1.67
CA SER A 46 -0.39 -1.97 -0.41
C SER A 46 1.09 -1.95 -0.04
N GLY A 47 1.36 -2.04 1.25
CA GLY A 47 2.72 -1.96 1.75
C GLY A 47 2.77 -1.84 3.25
N ARG A 48 3.93 -1.39 3.74
CA ARG A 48 4.20 -1.20 5.16
C ARG A 48 4.85 0.17 5.38
N ALA A 49 4.25 0.96 6.26
CA ALA A 49 4.76 2.27 6.66
C ALA A 49 5.76 2.14 7.81
N PHE A 50 6.87 2.84 7.69
CA PHE A 50 7.92 2.94 8.71
C PHE A 50 8.24 4.42 8.97
N ASP A 51 8.60 4.71 10.21
CA ASP A 51 9.10 6.03 10.61
C ASP A 51 10.59 6.22 10.27
N TYR A 52 11.18 7.36 10.65
CA TYR A 52 12.60 7.62 10.38
C TYR A 52 13.58 6.68 11.10
N PHE A 53 13.12 5.98 12.15
CA PHE A 53 13.92 5.03 12.91
C PHE A 53 13.72 3.58 12.42
N GLY A 54 12.98 3.38 11.33
CA GLY A 54 12.66 2.05 10.81
C GLY A 54 11.63 1.29 11.67
N VAL A 55 10.94 1.97 12.58
CA VAL A 55 9.90 1.38 13.42
C VAL A 55 8.57 1.46 12.67
N PRO A 56 7.70 0.44 12.75
CA PRO A 56 6.37 0.50 12.15
C PRO A 56 5.63 1.79 12.52
N ALA A 57 5.10 2.48 11.51
CA ALA A 57 4.40 3.75 11.68
C ALA A 57 2.88 3.54 11.56
N PRO A 58 2.19 3.10 12.64
CA PRO A 58 0.73 3.00 12.64
C PRO A 58 0.11 4.38 12.40
N LEU A 59 -1.14 4.40 11.93
CA LEU A 59 -1.89 5.61 11.61
C LEU A 59 -1.36 6.40 10.40
N SER A 60 -0.31 5.94 9.72
CA SER A 60 0.08 6.47 8.42
C SER A 60 -1.07 6.29 7.41
N ILE A 61 -1.27 7.25 6.51
CA ILE A 61 -2.40 7.25 5.59
C ILE A 61 -1.92 6.96 4.17
N ALA A 62 -2.39 5.87 3.59
CA ALA A 62 -2.18 5.53 2.18
C ALA A 62 -3.38 6.00 1.36
N VAL A 63 -3.13 6.75 0.29
CA VAL A 63 -4.14 7.30 -0.62
C VAL A 63 -3.87 6.79 -2.02
N LEU A 64 -4.87 6.17 -2.62
CA LEU A 64 -4.90 5.73 -4.01
C LEU A 64 -5.94 6.56 -4.75
N LYS A 65 -5.53 7.32 -5.76
CA LYS A 65 -6.41 8.21 -6.55
C LYS A 65 -6.38 7.81 -8.01
N CYS A 66 -7.55 7.60 -8.60
CA CYS A 66 -7.73 7.21 -10.00
C CYS A 66 -8.77 8.13 -10.65
N GLY A 67 -8.34 9.18 -11.36
CA GLY A 67 -9.25 10.23 -11.83
C GLY A 67 -9.94 10.95 -10.66
N GLU A 68 -11.29 10.94 -10.67
CA GLU A 68 -12.13 11.52 -9.60
C GLU A 68 -12.38 10.56 -8.42
N ALA A 69 -12.08 9.27 -8.58
CA ALA A 69 -12.29 8.28 -7.53
C ALA A 69 -11.06 8.17 -6.61
N GLN A 70 -11.29 7.95 -5.32
CA GLN A 70 -10.24 7.77 -4.31
C GLN A 70 -10.53 6.62 -3.35
N ALA A 71 -9.49 5.90 -2.96
CA ALA A 71 -9.50 4.93 -1.89
C ALA A 71 -8.43 5.30 -0.86
N VAL A 72 -8.78 5.18 0.43
CA VAL A 72 -7.90 5.54 1.54
C VAL A 72 -7.78 4.35 2.48
N ALA A 73 -6.55 4.05 2.91
CA ALA A 73 -6.27 3.03 3.91
C ALA A 73 -5.40 3.62 5.02
N VAL A 74 -5.76 3.31 6.27
CA VAL A 74 -4.96 3.67 7.44
C VAL A 74 -4.07 2.49 7.83
N ALA A 75 -2.80 2.76 8.06
CA ALA A 75 -1.84 1.76 8.47
C ALA A 75 -2.18 1.21 9.86
N GLY A 76 -2.27 -0.11 9.98
CA GLY A 76 -2.53 -0.80 11.24
C GLY A 76 -1.34 -0.76 12.21
N PRO A 77 -1.42 -1.47 13.36
CA PRO A 77 -0.38 -1.50 14.39
C PRO A 77 1.01 -1.88 13.86
N LEU A 78 1.05 -2.82 12.91
CA LEU A 78 2.29 -3.24 12.28
C LEU A 78 2.71 -2.35 11.11
N GLY A 79 2.04 -1.24 10.84
CA GLY A 79 2.32 -0.34 9.71
C GLY A 79 1.75 -0.84 8.37
N TYR A 80 1.08 -2.00 8.33
CA TYR A 80 0.50 -2.53 7.09
C TYR A 80 -0.72 -1.72 6.64
N PHE A 81 -0.81 -1.45 5.34
CA PHE A 81 -1.95 -0.82 4.70
C PHE A 81 -2.28 -1.51 3.37
N ASN A 82 -3.54 -1.41 2.95
CA ASN A 82 -4.01 -1.89 1.66
C ASN A 82 -5.20 -1.04 1.20
N ALA A 83 -4.99 -0.22 0.18
CA ALA A 83 -6.04 0.54 -0.51
C ALA A 83 -6.28 -0.09 -1.87
N SER A 84 -7.53 -0.40 -2.20
CA SER A 84 -7.91 -0.93 -3.51
C SER A 84 -9.06 -0.14 -4.12
N LEU A 85 -9.02 0.03 -5.43
CA LEU A 85 -10.02 0.76 -6.19
C LEU A 85 -10.19 0.15 -7.58
N GLN A 86 -11.43 -0.09 -7.98
CA GLN A 86 -11.74 -0.55 -9.33
C GLN A 86 -11.76 0.65 -10.28
N THR A 87 -11.03 0.58 -11.39
CA THR A 87 -10.86 1.70 -12.31
C THR A 87 -10.50 1.25 -13.72
N ASN A 88 -10.70 2.13 -14.70
CA ASN A 88 -10.26 2.00 -16.09
C ASN A 88 -9.27 3.10 -16.49
N VAL A 89 -8.80 3.92 -15.54
CA VAL A 89 -7.83 5.00 -15.75
C VAL A 89 -6.56 4.78 -14.91
N VAL A 90 -5.49 5.49 -15.24
CA VAL A 90 -4.23 5.44 -14.49
C VAL A 90 -4.41 6.10 -13.12
N CYS A 91 -3.84 5.48 -12.09
CA CYS A 91 -3.88 5.93 -10.70
C CYS A 91 -2.54 6.46 -10.22
N SER A 92 -2.59 7.43 -9.32
CA SER A 92 -1.46 7.88 -8.49
C SER A 92 -1.62 7.38 -7.06
N ALA A 93 -0.52 7.02 -6.40
CA ALA A 93 -0.52 6.61 -5.00
C ALA A 93 0.43 7.46 -4.15
N HIS A 94 -0.02 7.79 -2.94
CA HIS A 94 0.76 8.54 -1.97
C HIS A 94 0.62 7.96 -0.57
N LEU A 95 1.73 7.93 0.17
CA LEU A 95 1.78 7.54 1.58
C LEU A 95 2.16 8.75 2.43
N TYR A 96 1.23 9.19 3.26
CA TYR A 96 1.44 10.17 4.31
C TYR A 96 1.91 9.45 5.58
N LYS A 97 3.22 9.27 5.70
CA LYS A 97 3.85 8.62 6.85
C LYS A 97 4.04 9.59 8.01
N SER A 98 3.82 9.11 9.24
CA SER A 98 4.25 9.85 10.43
C SER A 98 5.78 9.85 10.51
N PRO A 99 6.44 11.00 10.73
CA PRO A 99 7.90 11.05 10.87
C PRO A 99 8.40 10.31 12.12
N VAL A 100 7.58 10.26 13.17
CA VAL A 100 7.87 9.57 14.43
C VAL A 100 6.67 8.71 14.79
N SER A 101 6.88 7.40 14.95
CA SER A 101 5.81 6.49 15.38
C SER A 101 5.51 6.68 16.87
N PRO A 102 4.27 6.38 17.33
CA PRO A 102 3.97 6.34 18.76
C PRO A 102 4.85 5.32 19.51
N TYR A 103 5.35 4.30 18.83
CA TYR A 103 6.29 3.33 19.39
C TYR A 103 7.66 3.95 19.68
N ALA A 104 8.20 4.75 18.77
CA ALA A 104 9.45 5.46 18.99
C ALA A 104 9.34 6.42 20.19
N VAL A 105 8.20 7.11 20.33
CA VAL A 105 7.92 7.97 21.49
C VAL A 105 7.88 7.16 22.79
N ALA A 106 7.20 6.01 22.80
CA ALA A 106 7.11 5.15 23.98
C ALA A 106 8.49 4.63 24.43
N VAL A 107 9.34 4.22 23.48
CA VAL A 107 10.71 3.75 23.78
C VAL A 107 11.56 4.89 24.35
N ALA A 108 11.49 6.08 23.76
CA ALA A 108 12.21 7.24 24.27
C ALA A 108 11.76 7.63 25.69
N ALA A 109 10.45 7.62 25.95
CA ALA A 109 9.90 7.90 27.27
C ALA A 109 10.35 6.86 28.31
N LEU A 110 10.36 5.58 27.94
CA LEU A 110 10.84 4.49 28.82
C LEU A 110 12.33 4.65 29.13
N ALA A 111 13.14 4.98 28.13
CA ALA A 111 14.57 5.21 28.32
C ALA A 111 14.84 6.37 29.28
N LEU A 112 14.11 7.49 29.15
CA LEU A 112 14.21 8.63 30.05
C LEU A 112 13.78 8.28 31.48
N TYR A 113 12.70 7.52 31.63
CA TYR A 113 12.22 7.06 32.93
C TYR A 113 13.25 6.17 33.64
N LEU A 114 13.83 5.20 32.93
CA LEU A 114 14.87 4.32 33.47
C LEU A 114 16.14 5.12 33.82
N ALA A 115 16.57 6.04 32.97
CA ALA A 115 17.72 6.90 33.26
C ALA A 115 17.52 7.72 34.54
N LYS A 116 16.30 8.22 34.77
CA LYS A 116 15.94 8.91 36.02
C LYS A 116 16.06 7.98 37.23
N LEU A 117 15.50 6.76 37.15
CA LEU A 117 15.58 5.78 38.24
C LEU A 117 17.02 5.37 38.58
N PHE A 118 17.87 5.17 37.57
CA PHE A 118 19.29 4.86 37.79
C PHE A 118 20.05 6.02 38.40
N ARG A 119 19.74 7.26 37.99
CA ARG A 119 20.35 8.45 38.60
C ARG A 119 19.98 8.58 40.08
N GLU A 120 18.72 8.33 40.43
CA GLU A 120 18.26 8.36 41.83
C GLU A 120 18.90 7.24 42.68
N ARG A 121 19.12 6.05 42.11
CA ARG A 121 19.81 4.94 42.81
C ARG A 121 21.30 5.16 43.03
N ASN A 122 22.00 5.91 42.15
CA ASN A 122 23.44 6.18 42.29
C ASN A 122 23.76 7.40 43.16
N LEU A 123 22.75 8.09 43.71
CA LEU A 123 22.90 9.22 44.62
C LEU A 123 22.82 8.84 46.11
N TYR A 124 22.61 7.55 46.41
CA TYR A 124 22.62 6.95 47.75
C TYR A 124 23.68 5.85 47.83
#